data_AF-A0A367RN91-F1
#
_entry.id   AF-A0A367RN91-F1
#
_cell.length_a   1.000
_cell.length_b   1.000
_cell.length_c   1.000
_cell.angle_alpha   90.00
_cell.angle_beta   90.00
_cell.angle_gamma   90.00
#
_symmetry.space_group_name_H-M   'P 1'
#
loop_
_entity.id
_entity.type
_entity.pdbx_description
1 polymer ?
#
loop_
_entity_poly.entity_id
_entity_poly.type
_entity_poly.pdbx_seq_one_letter_code
_entity_poly.pdbx_strand_id
1 'polypeptide(L)'
;MTPDEIEVAMFAAFNDCDAASCPLTDTQKQILLQVIEQIQGNSTSGKSNIANPLDELTPEELEVFLQFVKDEEQRNRTWKVQLLNDWLLENDSGTVQFIRQRYGLQWLNRVESYHFDKYSYFEDALKLRVGDRIEVSNALWEWVQEDGPCKREWFPCMVIKVEEISDSDDSSTNCVVRFFNGAEYEIQGMYEWNRYNWRWPQKE
;
A
#
# COMPACT_ATOMS: atom_id res chain seq x y z
N MET A 1 11.20 -25.60 -15.49
CA MET A 1 11.58 -26.45 -14.35
C MET A 1 10.32 -26.89 -13.65
N THR A 2 10.15 -28.19 -13.45
CA THR A 2 9.03 -28.71 -12.67
C THR A 2 9.34 -28.59 -11.17
N PRO A 3 8.31 -28.54 -10.31
CA PRO A 3 8.44 -28.57 -8.85
C PRO A 3 9.42 -29.64 -8.34
N ASP A 4 9.32 -30.85 -8.90
CA ASP A 4 10.17 -31.99 -8.57
C ASP A 4 11.64 -31.77 -8.96
N GLU A 5 11.90 -31.06 -10.06
CA GLU A 5 13.27 -30.72 -10.49
C GLU A 5 13.96 -29.73 -9.54
N ILE A 6 13.20 -28.82 -8.94
CA ILE A 6 13.72 -27.81 -7.99
C ILE A 6 14.04 -28.49 -6.65
N GLU A 7 13.19 -29.40 -6.18
CA GLU A 7 13.42 -30.15 -4.95
C GLU A 7 14.67 -31.05 -5.09
N VAL A 8 14.80 -31.76 -6.21
CA VAL A 8 15.98 -32.58 -6.51
C VAL A 8 17.26 -31.74 -6.59
N ALA A 9 17.20 -30.56 -7.22
CA ALA A 9 18.34 -29.64 -7.28
C ALA A 9 18.73 -29.09 -5.90
N MET A 10 17.76 -28.88 -5.01
CA MET A 10 18.05 -28.38 -3.66
C MET A 10 18.63 -29.47 -2.75
N PHE A 11 18.17 -30.71 -2.86
CA PHE A 11 18.83 -31.84 -2.19
C PHE A 11 20.27 -32.05 -2.69
N ALA A 12 20.53 -31.86 -3.99
CA ALA A 12 21.88 -31.86 -4.52
C ALA A 12 22.74 -30.74 -3.91
N ALA A 13 22.19 -29.53 -3.81
CA ALA A 13 22.88 -28.39 -3.18
C ALA A 13 23.18 -28.63 -1.68
N PHE A 14 22.29 -29.31 -0.94
CA PHE A 14 22.56 -29.69 0.45
C PHE A 14 23.74 -30.66 0.56
N ASN A 15 23.81 -31.65 -0.33
CA ASN A 15 24.93 -32.60 -0.36
C ASN A 15 26.24 -31.90 -0.76
N ASP A 16 26.19 -30.92 -1.66
CA ASP A 16 27.36 -30.11 -2.02
C ASP A 16 27.82 -29.22 -0.84
N CYS A 17 26.90 -28.65 -0.06
CA CYS A 17 27.22 -27.92 1.16
C CYS A 17 27.85 -28.83 2.24
N ASP A 18 27.35 -30.06 2.38
CA ASP A 18 27.91 -31.05 3.29
C ASP A 18 29.33 -31.46 2.83
N ALA A 19 29.57 -31.62 1.53
CA ALA A 19 30.89 -31.90 0.95
C ALA A 19 31.86 -30.70 1.07
N ALA A 20 31.35 -29.47 1.04
CA ALA A 20 32.11 -28.24 1.22
C ALA A 20 32.43 -27.93 2.70
N SER A 21 32.15 -28.85 3.63
CA SER A 21 32.36 -28.67 5.09
C SER A 21 31.57 -27.49 5.69
N CYS A 22 30.45 -27.12 5.06
CA CYS A 22 29.50 -26.13 5.57
C CYS A 22 28.10 -26.76 5.67
N PRO A 23 27.92 -27.77 6.56
CA PRO A 23 26.68 -28.50 6.63
C PRO A 23 25.57 -27.61 7.17
N LEU A 24 24.44 -27.60 6.48
CA LEU A 24 23.22 -26.98 7.00
C LEU A 24 22.64 -27.88 8.10
N THR A 25 22.18 -27.25 9.17
CA THR A 25 21.45 -27.96 10.23
C THR A 25 20.12 -28.49 9.70
N ASP A 26 19.60 -29.57 10.28
CA ASP A 26 18.33 -30.17 9.85
C ASP A 26 17.17 -29.15 9.89
N THR A 27 17.19 -28.24 10.87
CA THR A 27 16.23 -27.13 10.97
C THR A 27 16.34 -26.17 9.80
N GLN A 28 17.55 -25.82 9.35
CA GLN A 28 17.76 -24.95 8.18
C GLN A 28 17.33 -25.63 6.89
N LYS A 29 17.63 -26.93 6.73
CA LYS A 29 17.18 -27.75 5.60
C LYS A 29 15.64 -27.78 5.55
N GLN A 30 14.99 -27.94 6.70
CA GLN A 30 13.53 -27.97 6.82
C GLN A 30 12.86 -26.61 6.54
N ILE A 31 13.46 -25.50 6.97
CA ILE A 31 13.01 -24.14 6.62
C ILE A 31 13.07 -23.91 5.11
N LEU A 32 14.18 -24.31 4.46
CA LEU A 32 14.35 -24.15 3.01
C LEU A 32 13.34 -24.98 2.22
N LEU A 33 13.06 -26.22 2.65
CA LEU A 33 12.02 -27.06 2.06
C LEU A 33 10.62 -26.46 2.22
N GLN A 34 10.27 -25.92 3.40
CA GLN A 34 8.99 -25.24 3.61
C GLN A 34 8.80 -24.00 2.72
N VAL A 35 9.87 -23.27 2.44
CA VAL A 35 9.83 -22.12 1.52
C VAL A 35 9.51 -22.58 0.08
N ILE A 36 10.05 -23.72 -0.36
CA ILE A 36 9.72 -24.27 -1.68
C ILE A 36 8.28 -24.78 -1.73
N GLU A 37 7.78 -25.46 -0.70
CA GLU A 37 6.37 -25.87 -0.63
C GLU A 37 5.42 -24.66 -0.71
N GLN A 38 5.78 -23.54 -0.07
CA GLN A 38 5.03 -22.28 -0.18
C GLN A 38 5.09 -21.69 -1.60
N ILE A 39 6.25 -21.72 -2.24
CA ILE A 39 6.41 -21.27 -3.64
C ILE A 39 5.62 -22.17 -4.60
N GLN A 40 5.60 -23.48 -4.38
CA GLN A 40 4.85 -24.46 -5.18
C GLN A 40 3.33 -24.36 -4.96
N GLY A 41 2.87 -24.12 -3.72
CA GLY A 41 1.48 -23.81 -3.39
C GLY A 41 0.98 -22.53 -4.08
N ASN A 42 1.86 -21.56 -4.28
CA ASN A 42 1.58 -20.36 -5.07
C ASN A 42 1.68 -20.57 -6.59
N SER A 43 2.35 -21.62 -7.07
CA SER A 43 2.61 -21.82 -8.51
C SER A 43 1.63 -22.76 -9.22
N THR A 44 0.84 -23.55 -8.49
CA THR A 44 -0.18 -24.47 -9.06
C THR A 44 -1.63 -24.05 -8.75
N SER A 45 -1.84 -22.91 -8.12
CA SER A 45 -3.17 -22.35 -7.90
C SER A 45 -3.63 -21.55 -9.11
N GLY A 46 -4.22 -22.24 -10.08
CA GLY A 46 -5.14 -21.57 -10.99
C GLY A 46 -6.27 -20.96 -10.17
N LYS A 47 -6.31 -19.62 -10.06
CA LYS A 47 -7.46 -18.81 -9.59
C LYS A 47 -8.34 -19.53 -8.56
N SER A 48 -7.77 -20.03 -7.46
CA SER A 48 -8.62 -20.30 -6.30
C SER A 48 -8.93 -18.95 -5.69
N ASN A 49 -10.22 -18.68 -5.49
CA ASN A 49 -10.72 -17.52 -4.75
C ASN A 49 -10.13 -17.53 -3.32
N ILE A 50 -8.88 -17.13 -3.17
CA ILE A 50 -8.34 -16.78 -1.86
C ILE A 50 -9.08 -15.52 -1.47
N ALA A 51 -10.00 -15.65 -0.51
CA ALA A 51 -10.69 -14.50 0.05
C ALA A 51 -9.66 -13.43 0.40
N ASN A 52 -9.96 -12.18 0.04
CA ASN A 52 -9.04 -11.08 0.26
C ASN A 52 -8.73 -11.04 1.78
N PRO A 53 -7.45 -11.13 2.21
CA PRO A 53 -7.10 -11.15 3.62
C PRO A 53 -7.58 -9.90 4.37
N LEU A 54 -7.79 -8.79 3.66
CA LEU A 54 -8.39 -7.59 4.23
C LEU A 54 -9.89 -7.77 4.56
N ASP A 55 -10.60 -8.70 3.92
CA ASP A 55 -12.00 -9.07 4.26
C ASP A 55 -12.10 -9.79 5.61
N GLU A 56 -10.98 -10.28 6.14
CA GLU A 56 -10.92 -10.94 7.46
C GLU A 56 -10.90 -9.92 8.61
N LEU A 57 -10.66 -8.63 8.31
CA LEU A 57 -10.74 -7.52 9.24
C LEU A 57 -12.19 -7.13 9.51
N THR A 58 -12.51 -6.73 10.74
CA THR A 58 -13.79 -6.03 10.99
C THR A 58 -13.79 -4.68 10.26
N PRO A 59 -14.96 -4.13 9.90
CA PRO A 59 -15.04 -2.85 9.18
C PRO A 59 -14.27 -1.72 9.89
N GLU A 60 -14.32 -1.68 11.22
CA GLU A 60 -13.62 -0.68 12.03
C GLU A 60 -12.10 -0.90 12.03
N GLU A 61 -11.64 -2.16 12.13
CA GLU A 61 -10.22 -2.51 12.05
C GLU A 61 -9.64 -2.25 10.65
N LEU A 62 -10.43 -2.54 9.62
CA LEU A 62 -10.09 -2.26 8.24
C LEU A 62 -9.88 -0.76 8.00
N GLU A 63 -10.80 0.08 8.48
CA GLU A 63 -10.68 1.55 8.35
C GLU A 63 -9.40 2.06 9.02
N VAL A 64 -9.13 1.62 10.24
CA VAL A 64 -7.93 1.99 10.99
C VAL A 64 -6.66 1.51 10.28
N PHE A 65 -6.68 0.30 9.72
CA PHE A 65 -5.54 -0.24 8.98
C PHE A 65 -5.27 0.50 7.67
N LEU A 66 -6.32 0.76 6.88
CA LEU A 66 -6.19 1.52 5.63
C LEU A 66 -5.67 2.94 5.90
N GLN A 67 -6.13 3.58 6.97
CA GLN A 67 -5.62 4.89 7.39
C GLN A 67 -4.14 4.83 7.81
N PHE A 68 -3.72 3.79 8.55
CA PHE A 68 -2.31 3.60 8.91
C PHE A 68 -1.40 3.37 7.68
N VAL A 69 -1.83 2.50 6.76
CA VAL A 69 -1.10 2.24 5.51
C VAL A 69 -0.87 3.54 4.75
N LYS A 70 -1.93 4.35 4.63
CA LYS A 70 -1.89 5.66 3.99
C LYS A 70 -0.98 6.66 4.70
N ASP A 71 -1.03 6.73 6.03
CA ASP A 71 -0.21 7.67 6.80
C ASP A 71 1.28 7.34 6.71
N GLU A 72 1.64 6.06 6.64
CA GLU A 72 3.03 5.62 6.45
C GLU A 72 3.51 5.81 5.01
N GLU A 73 2.66 5.54 4.02
CA GLU A 73 2.97 5.82 2.61
C GLU A 73 3.15 7.33 2.35
N GLN A 74 2.35 8.19 2.99
CA GLN A 74 2.52 9.65 2.94
C GLN A 74 3.87 10.13 3.50
N ARG A 75 4.48 9.34 4.39
CA ARG A 75 5.80 9.60 4.96
C ARG A 75 6.93 8.98 4.14
N ASN A 76 6.64 8.46 2.93
CA ASN A 76 7.57 7.69 2.10
C ASN A 76 8.14 6.46 2.82
N ARG A 77 7.35 5.84 3.70
CA ARG A 77 7.74 4.63 4.42
C ARG A 77 6.89 3.45 3.97
N THR A 78 7.52 2.29 3.83
CA THR A 78 6.78 1.06 3.58
C THR A 78 6.08 0.64 4.87
N TRP A 79 4.76 0.78 4.94
CA TRP A 79 3.93 0.44 6.10
C TRP A 79 4.23 -0.97 6.65
N LYS A 80 4.49 -1.93 5.75
CA LYS A 80 4.82 -3.32 6.08
C LYS A 80 6.15 -3.44 6.83
N VAL A 81 7.15 -2.64 6.42
CA VAL A 81 8.46 -2.59 7.08
C VAL A 81 8.35 -1.92 8.44
N GLN A 82 7.59 -0.83 8.55
CA GLN A 82 7.35 -0.16 9.83
C GLN A 82 6.66 -1.10 10.83
N LEU A 83 5.59 -1.78 10.41
CA LEU A 83 4.86 -2.74 11.24
C LEU A 83 5.76 -3.90 11.70
N LEU A 84 6.57 -4.46 10.81
CA LEU A 84 7.51 -5.53 11.15
C LEU A 84 8.61 -5.05 12.11
N ASN A 85 9.13 -3.84 11.92
CA ASN A 85 10.12 -3.24 12.81
C ASN A 85 9.54 -3.03 14.21
N ASP A 86 8.30 -2.56 14.31
CA ASP A 86 7.62 -2.40 15.60
C ASP A 86 7.44 -3.75 16.31
N TRP A 87 7.13 -4.81 15.56
CA TRP A 87 7.00 -6.15 16.13
C TRP A 87 8.32 -6.74 16.61
N LEU A 88 9.40 -6.52 15.85
CA LEU A 88 10.75 -6.97 16.18
C LEU A 88 11.28 -6.26 17.44
N LEU A 89 10.99 -4.96 17.59
CA LEU A 89 11.45 -4.13 18.70
C LEU A 89 10.54 -4.20 19.93
N GLU A 90 9.54 -5.06 19.91
CA GLU A 90 8.48 -5.13 20.94
C GLU A 90 7.76 -3.79 21.19
N ASN A 91 7.79 -2.89 20.21
CA ASN A 91 7.08 -1.63 20.26
C ASN A 91 5.58 -1.85 20.00
N ASP A 92 4.80 -0.92 20.52
CA ASP A 92 3.38 -0.85 20.23
C ASP A 92 3.18 -0.26 18.81
N SER A 93 2.54 -1.01 17.92
CA SER A 93 2.16 -0.53 16.58
C SER A 93 0.96 0.43 16.62
N GLY A 94 0.55 0.87 17.81
CA GLY A 94 -0.45 1.90 18.02
C GLY A 94 -1.84 1.42 17.65
N THR A 95 -2.53 2.16 16.79
CA THR A 95 -3.91 1.85 16.38
C THR A 95 -4.03 0.54 15.60
N VAL A 96 -2.93 0.04 15.00
CA VAL A 96 -2.89 -1.24 14.26
C VAL A 96 -2.30 -2.40 15.04
N GLN A 97 -2.13 -2.26 16.36
CA GLN A 97 -1.61 -3.31 17.23
C GLN A 97 -2.46 -4.59 17.22
N PHE A 98 -3.77 -4.46 16.90
CA PHE A 98 -4.66 -5.59 16.74
C PHE A 98 -4.18 -6.59 15.67
N ILE A 99 -3.44 -6.13 14.65
CA ILE A 99 -2.89 -7.00 13.60
C ILE A 99 -1.92 -8.00 14.21
N ARG A 100 -1.04 -7.54 15.11
CA ARG A 100 -0.09 -8.42 15.82
C ARG A 100 -0.82 -9.41 16.73
N GLN A 101 -1.83 -8.93 17.45
CA GLN A 101 -2.51 -9.70 18.50
C GLN A 101 -3.50 -10.74 17.95
N ARG A 102 -4.17 -10.44 16.84
CA ARG A 102 -5.27 -11.26 16.32
C ARG A 102 -4.94 -12.02 15.03
N TYR A 103 -4.09 -11.47 14.17
CA TYR A 103 -3.84 -12.00 12.82
C TYR A 103 -2.41 -12.52 12.63
N GLY A 104 -1.43 -11.80 13.17
CA GLY A 104 -0.02 -12.18 13.18
C GLY A 104 0.69 -12.12 11.81
N LEU A 105 1.90 -12.67 11.76
CA LEU A 105 2.79 -12.62 10.60
C LEU A 105 2.23 -13.37 9.37
N GLN A 106 1.46 -14.43 9.59
CA GLN A 106 0.90 -15.23 8.49
C GLN A 106 -0.10 -14.42 7.66
N TRP A 107 -0.95 -13.63 8.32
CA TRP A 107 -1.86 -12.71 7.64
C TRP A 107 -1.09 -11.62 6.89
N LEU A 108 -0.09 -11.01 7.53
CA LEU A 108 0.72 -9.95 6.93
C LEU A 108 1.46 -10.40 5.66
N ASN A 109 1.89 -11.67 5.61
CA ASN A 109 2.53 -12.25 4.42
C ASN A 109 1.55 -12.50 3.28
N ARG A 110 0.26 -12.71 3.57
CA ARG A 110 -0.80 -12.85 2.56
C ARG A 110 -1.24 -11.51 1.99
N VAL A 111 -1.05 -10.40 2.71
CA VAL A 111 -1.39 -9.07 2.22
C VAL A 111 -0.38 -8.65 1.14
N GLU A 112 -0.94 -8.43 -0.05
CA GLU A 112 -0.26 -7.98 -1.27
C GLU A 112 -0.95 -6.73 -1.82
N SER A 113 -0.24 -5.94 -2.64
CA SER A 113 -0.72 -4.64 -3.11
C SER A 113 -2.07 -4.70 -3.85
N TYR A 114 -2.32 -5.72 -4.66
CA TYR A 114 -3.59 -5.88 -5.41
C TYR A 114 -4.80 -6.14 -4.51
N HIS A 115 -4.61 -6.54 -3.25
CA HIS A 115 -5.71 -6.73 -2.32
C HIS A 115 -6.35 -5.39 -1.92
N PHE A 116 -5.60 -4.30 -1.99
CA PHE A 116 -6.11 -2.96 -1.71
C PHE A 116 -7.03 -2.45 -2.83
N ASP A 117 -6.92 -2.97 -4.06
CA ASP A 117 -7.75 -2.57 -5.20
C ASP A 117 -9.25 -2.76 -4.95
N LYS A 118 -9.64 -3.78 -4.16
CA LYS A 118 -11.04 -4.01 -3.75
C LYS A 118 -11.57 -2.88 -2.86
N TYR A 119 -10.67 -2.24 -2.12
CA TYR A 119 -10.93 -1.14 -1.20
C TYR A 119 -10.54 0.22 -1.77
N SER A 120 -10.29 0.29 -3.08
CA SER A 120 -10.32 1.55 -3.83
C SER A 120 -11.66 2.28 -3.62
N TYR A 121 -12.77 1.57 -3.37
CA TYR A 121 -14.05 2.18 -2.96
C TYR A 121 -14.03 2.82 -1.55
N PHE A 122 -13.05 2.50 -0.71
CA PHE A 122 -12.78 3.26 0.52
C PHE A 122 -12.07 4.59 0.18
N GLU A 123 -11.34 4.65 -0.94
CA GLU A 123 -11.02 5.92 -1.61
C GLU A 123 -12.27 6.58 -2.23
N ASP A 124 -13.33 5.86 -2.61
CA ASP A 124 -14.62 6.45 -3.02
C ASP A 124 -15.35 7.18 -1.89
N ALA A 125 -15.13 6.80 -0.63
CA ALA A 125 -15.58 7.61 0.53
C ALA A 125 -14.76 8.91 0.67
N LEU A 126 -13.59 8.98 0.03
CA LEU A 126 -12.73 10.15 -0.12
C LEU A 126 -12.82 10.78 -1.52
N LYS A 127 -13.66 10.25 -2.43
CA LYS A 127 -13.84 10.81 -3.78
C LYS A 127 -14.55 12.14 -3.64
N LEU A 128 -13.92 13.14 -4.23
CA LEU A 128 -14.40 14.50 -4.31
C LEU A 128 -15.72 14.54 -5.04
N ARG A 129 -16.66 15.25 -4.43
CA ARG A 129 -17.95 15.61 -4.98
C ARG A 129 -17.96 17.09 -5.29
N VAL A 130 -18.77 17.46 -6.28
CA VAL A 130 -19.04 18.87 -6.54
C VAL A 130 -19.63 19.49 -5.28
N GLY A 131 -18.98 20.55 -4.79
CA GLY A 131 -19.31 21.24 -3.54
C GLY A 131 -18.36 20.94 -2.37
N ASP A 132 -17.50 19.93 -2.49
CA ASP A 132 -16.55 19.60 -1.44
C ASP A 132 -15.50 20.70 -1.24
N ARG A 133 -15.15 20.95 0.02
CA ARG A 133 -14.09 21.89 0.38
C ARG A 133 -12.82 21.11 0.64
N ILE A 134 -11.78 21.46 -0.09
CA ILE A 134 -10.45 20.86 0.04
C ILE A 134 -9.39 21.95 0.14
N GLU A 135 -8.18 21.54 0.48
CA GLU A 135 -6.99 22.37 0.36
C GLU A 135 -6.09 21.80 -0.72
N VAL A 136 -5.58 22.67 -1.59
CA VAL A 136 -4.64 22.32 -2.66
C VAL A 136 -3.30 23.01 -2.45
N SER A 137 -2.23 22.33 -2.78
CA SER A 137 -0.85 22.77 -2.57
C SER A 137 -0.37 23.68 -3.70
N ASN A 138 0.45 24.68 -3.39
CA ASN A 138 1.15 25.46 -4.42
C ASN A 138 2.06 24.62 -5.30
N ALA A 139 2.44 23.41 -4.88
CA ALA A 139 3.21 22.48 -5.71
C ALA A 139 2.52 22.07 -7.04
N LEU A 140 1.23 22.38 -7.21
CA LEU A 140 0.52 22.19 -8.49
C LEU A 140 0.93 23.19 -9.58
N TRP A 141 1.43 24.37 -9.19
CA TRP A 141 1.75 25.46 -10.11
C TRP A 141 3.12 26.09 -9.84
N GLU A 142 3.74 25.80 -8.70
CA GLU A 142 5.07 26.23 -8.31
C GLU A 142 6.00 25.04 -8.11
N TRP A 143 7.27 25.24 -8.45
CA TRP A 143 8.32 24.30 -8.08
C TRP A 143 8.64 24.48 -6.59
N VAL A 144 8.09 23.60 -5.76
CA VAL A 144 8.30 23.58 -4.31
C VAL A 144 9.36 22.53 -3.95
N GLN A 145 10.40 22.93 -3.22
CA GLN A 145 11.45 22.04 -2.72
C GLN A 145 11.37 22.00 -1.19
N GLU A 146 11.57 20.83 -0.56
CA GLU A 146 11.47 20.68 0.90
C GLU A 146 12.48 21.57 1.65
N ASP A 147 13.68 21.76 1.10
CA ASP A 147 14.74 22.63 1.65
C ASP A 147 14.93 23.95 0.86
N GLY A 148 13.95 24.32 0.03
CA GLY A 148 13.99 25.52 -0.80
C GLY A 148 13.44 26.77 -0.12
N PRO A 149 13.66 27.97 -0.71
CA PRO A 149 13.06 29.21 -0.22
C PRO A 149 11.53 29.24 -0.38
N CYS A 150 10.98 28.46 -1.32
CA CYS A 150 9.54 28.31 -1.52
C CYS A 150 9.04 27.10 -0.73
N LYS A 151 8.29 27.35 0.35
CA LYS A 151 7.69 26.30 1.17
C LYS A 151 6.39 25.80 0.55
N ARG A 152 6.00 24.58 0.90
CA ARG A 152 4.70 24.03 0.55
C ARG A 152 3.60 24.72 1.36
N GLU A 153 2.72 25.43 0.67
CA GLU A 153 1.57 26.11 1.24
C GLU A 153 0.27 25.48 0.74
N TRP A 154 -0.75 25.47 1.59
CA TRP A 154 -2.03 24.85 1.34
C TRP A 154 -3.11 25.93 1.21
N PHE A 155 -3.85 25.91 0.10
CA PHE A 155 -4.83 26.92 -0.26
C PHE A 155 -6.22 26.29 -0.28
N PRO A 156 -7.18 26.83 0.48
CA PRO A 156 -8.51 26.26 0.54
C PRO A 156 -9.30 26.63 -0.73
N CYS A 157 -10.02 25.65 -1.27
CA CYS A 157 -10.81 25.76 -2.49
C CYS A 157 -12.04 24.84 -2.45
N MET A 158 -12.91 25.02 -3.44
CA MET A 158 -14.13 24.23 -3.60
C MET A 158 -14.10 23.45 -4.92
N VAL A 159 -14.46 22.19 -4.87
CA VAL A 159 -14.60 21.36 -6.06
C VAL A 159 -15.86 21.77 -6.82
N ILE A 160 -15.71 22.15 -8.09
CA ILE A 160 -16.84 22.56 -8.94
C ILE A 160 -17.13 21.54 -10.04
N LYS A 161 -16.17 20.66 -10.36
CA LYS A 161 -16.33 19.62 -11.38
C LYS A 161 -15.39 18.45 -11.10
N VAL A 162 -15.85 17.23 -11.34
CA VAL A 162 -15.02 16.00 -11.33
C VAL A 162 -15.39 15.19 -12.56
N GLU A 163 -14.40 14.84 -13.37
CA GLU A 163 -14.57 14.08 -14.61
C GLU A 163 -13.58 12.92 -14.66
N GLU A 164 -14.08 11.73 -14.94
CA GLU A 164 -13.26 10.55 -15.18
C GLU A 164 -13.05 10.39 -16.68
N ILE A 165 -11.79 10.28 -17.08
CA ILE A 165 -11.36 10.09 -18.45
C ILE A 165 -10.80 8.68 -18.54
N SER A 166 -11.47 7.80 -19.29
CA SER A 166 -10.97 6.46 -19.60
C SER A 166 -10.40 6.45 -21.02
N ASP A 167 -9.10 6.18 -21.15
CA ASP A 167 -8.49 5.75 -22.41
C ASP A 167 -8.29 4.22 -22.37
N SER A 168 -8.17 3.57 -23.52
CA SER A 168 -8.39 2.12 -23.70
C SER A 168 -7.67 1.14 -22.74
N ASP A 169 -6.62 1.59 -22.05
CA ASP A 169 -5.91 0.84 -21.00
C ASP A 169 -5.70 1.61 -19.67
N ASP A 170 -6.04 2.91 -19.57
CA ASP A 170 -5.80 3.75 -18.37
C ASP A 170 -6.98 4.71 -18.11
N SER A 171 -7.45 4.79 -16.86
CA SER A 171 -8.38 5.84 -16.41
C SER A 171 -7.67 6.89 -15.55
N SER A 172 -8.07 8.14 -15.71
CA SER A 172 -7.58 9.26 -14.91
C SER A 172 -8.72 10.19 -14.52
N THR A 173 -8.65 10.79 -13.33
CA THR A 173 -9.67 11.74 -12.89
C THR A 173 -9.18 13.18 -12.95
N ASN A 174 -9.90 14.04 -13.67
CA ASN A 174 -9.70 15.48 -13.66
C ASN A 174 -10.67 16.14 -12.66
N CYS A 175 -10.19 17.15 -11.96
CA CYS A 175 -10.97 17.92 -11.00
C CYS A 175 -10.82 19.42 -11.30
N VAL A 176 -11.92 20.15 -11.41
CA VAL A 176 -11.88 21.62 -11.47
C VAL A 176 -12.22 22.17 -10.10
N VAL A 177 -11.35 23.01 -9.56
CA VAL A 177 -11.50 23.67 -8.27
C VAL A 177 -11.65 25.18 -8.45
N ARG A 178 -12.40 25.82 -7.55
CA ARG A 178 -12.55 27.28 -7.47
C ARG A 178 -12.01 27.79 -6.13
N PHE A 179 -11.08 28.74 -6.20
CA PHE A 179 -10.53 29.44 -5.04
C PHE A 179 -11.43 30.57 -4.56
N PHE A 180 -11.22 31.05 -3.33
CA PHE A 180 -12.00 32.16 -2.75
C PHE A 180 -11.87 33.48 -3.51
N ASN A 181 -10.79 33.68 -4.26
CA ASN A 181 -10.60 34.83 -5.14
C ASN A 181 -11.40 34.73 -6.46
N GLY A 182 -12.15 33.63 -6.66
CA GLY A 182 -12.93 33.37 -7.86
C GLY A 182 -12.14 32.72 -9.00
N ALA A 183 -10.83 32.49 -8.85
CA ALA A 183 -10.03 31.79 -9.84
C ALA A 183 -10.41 30.30 -9.90
N GLU A 184 -10.45 29.76 -11.11
CA GLU A 184 -10.71 28.35 -11.38
C GLU A 184 -9.46 27.68 -11.90
N TYR A 185 -9.22 26.44 -11.48
CA TYR A 185 -8.05 25.67 -11.89
C TYR A 185 -8.44 24.22 -12.12
N GLU A 186 -7.99 23.67 -13.26
CA GLU A 186 -8.14 22.25 -13.57
C GLU A 186 -6.91 21.49 -13.09
N ILE A 187 -7.16 20.45 -12.29
CA ILE A 187 -6.17 19.53 -11.76
C ILE A 187 -6.38 18.20 -12.47
N GLN A 188 -5.43 17.84 -13.33
CA GLN A 188 -5.44 16.56 -14.01
C GLN A 188 -4.84 15.47 -13.11
N GLY A 189 -5.33 14.25 -13.23
CA GLY A 189 -4.79 13.14 -12.44
C GLY A 189 -4.94 13.37 -10.92
N MET A 190 -6.11 13.83 -10.49
CA MET A 190 -6.42 14.25 -9.13
C MET A 190 -6.17 13.15 -8.09
N TYR A 191 -6.44 11.90 -8.43
CA TYR A 191 -6.18 10.74 -7.57
C TYR A 191 -4.90 10.01 -7.93
N GLU A 192 -4.36 10.31 -9.11
CA GLU A 192 -3.19 9.68 -9.69
C GLU A 192 -1.94 10.47 -9.28
N TRP A 193 -1.32 11.22 -10.20
CA TRP A 193 -0.06 11.92 -9.92
C TRP A 193 -0.21 13.19 -9.06
N ASN A 194 -1.42 13.74 -8.91
CA ASN A 194 -1.68 14.93 -8.10
C ASN A 194 -2.28 14.65 -6.72
N ARG A 195 -2.34 13.38 -6.31
CA ARG A 195 -2.92 12.97 -5.02
C ARG A 195 -2.29 13.65 -3.81
N TYR A 196 -0.97 13.85 -3.83
CA TYR A 196 -0.20 14.47 -2.74
C TYR A 196 -0.34 15.99 -2.68
N ASN A 197 -0.96 16.57 -3.71
CA ASN A 197 -1.10 18.01 -3.86
C ASN A 197 -2.48 18.52 -3.40
N TRP A 198 -3.31 17.67 -2.79
CA TRP A 198 -4.56 18.07 -2.17
C TRP A 198 -4.86 17.28 -0.90
N ARG A 199 -5.64 17.88 0.01
CA ARG A 199 -6.06 17.25 1.27
C ARG A 199 -7.41 17.80 1.73
N TRP A 200 -8.05 17.10 2.66
CA TRP A 200 -9.21 17.63 3.38
C TRP A 200 -8.76 18.74 4.34
N PRO A 201 -9.60 19.76 4.56
CA PRO A 201 -9.28 20.84 5.49
C PRO A 201 -9.10 20.26 6.89
N GLN A 202 -8.02 20.65 7.55
CA GLN A 202 -7.77 20.27 8.94
C GLN A 202 -8.81 20.97 9.82
N LYS A 203 -9.47 20.22 10.71
CA LYS A 203 -10.33 20.84 11.73
C LYS A 203 -9.43 21.62 12.68
N GLU A 204 -9.66 22.92 12.79
CA GLU A 204 -9.18 23.72 13.93
C GLU A 204 -9.94 23.36 15.21
#